data_AF-A0A957UVI4-F1
#
_entry.id   AF-A0A957UVI4-F1
#
_cell.length_a   1.000
_cell.length_b   1.000
_cell.length_c   1.000
_cell.angle_alpha   90.00
_cell.angle_beta   90.00
_cell.angle_gamma   90.00
#
_symmetry.space_group_name_H-M   'P 1'
#
loop_
_entity.id
_entity.type
_entity.pdbx_description
1 polymer ?
#
loop_
_entity_poly.entity_id
_entity_poly.type
_entity_poly.pdbx_seq_one_letter_code
_entity_poly.pdbx_strand_id
1 'polypeptide(L)'
;MLLRYFYDEKLAQASYLVGCVATGEALVVDPARNVIPYLREAEKEGLRITHVTETHIHADFVSGSRELAAATGATIYLSDMGDANWKYAYADDPNVILVRDGDSWKVGNIKVEVLHTPGHTPEHIAFMITDTAGADKPMGVFTGDFLFVGDVGRPDLLEEAAGYKGTKEVGARQQFQTVERFKALPDYLQIWPGHGAGSACGKALGAIPSTTLGYEKLFNPAFQFGQESAFVAWLLDGQPEPPKYFAQMKKINKLGPPLINTLPTPMNFDRRTLDDVIEDGGQIFDLRNRGQFISNHVPGTINVPSDNNSFVTYMGWLVDYDRPVYVLLPSIDDERAILRDLR
;
A
#
# COMPACT_ATOMS: atom_id res chain seq x y z
N MET A 1 -17.44 -8.97 15.96
CA MET A 1 -16.42 -8.85 14.90
C MET A 1 -15.01 -9.00 15.48
N LEU A 2 -14.05 -9.56 14.73
CA LEU A 2 -12.61 -9.51 15.01
C LEU A 2 -11.95 -8.47 14.10
N LEU A 3 -10.98 -7.71 14.61
CA LEU A 3 -10.10 -6.85 13.81
C LEU A 3 -8.64 -7.12 14.22
N ARG A 4 -7.77 -7.32 13.22
CA ARG A 4 -6.32 -7.48 13.37
C ARG A 4 -5.60 -6.47 12.49
N TYR A 5 -4.53 -5.92 13.06
CA TYR A 5 -3.67 -4.91 12.45
C TYR A 5 -2.35 -5.57 12.05
N PHE A 6 -1.92 -5.32 10.82
CA PHE A 6 -0.62 -5.71 10.31
C PHE A 6 0.10 -4.44 9.87
N TYR A 7 1.38 -4.33 10.19
CA TYR A 7 2.18 -3.16 9.86
C TYR A 7 3.54 -3.58 9.31
N ASP A 8 3.90 -3.06 8.15
CA ASP A 8 5.23 -3.16 7.59
C ASP A 8 6.02 -1.91 7.99
N GLU A 9 6.96 -2.08 8.93
CA GLU A 9 7.79 -0.98 9.45
C GLU A 9 8.72 -0.36 8.39
N LYS A 10 9.06 -1.10 7.32
CA LYS A 10 9.96 -0.60 6.26
C LYS A 10 9.23 0.26 5.25
N LEU A 11 7.97 -0.06 4.99
CA LEU A 11 7.09 0.68 4.08
C LEU A 11 6.21 1.70 4.82
N ALA A 12 6.14 1.61 6.15
CA ALA A 12 5.17 2.32 6.99
C ALA A 12 3.72 2.03 6.56
N GLN A 13 3.47 0.80 6.08
CA GLN A 13 2.22 0.36 5.47
C GLN A 13 1.37 -0.43 6.48
N ALA A 14 0.08 -0.10 6.54
CA ALA A 14 -0.89 -0.74 7.39
C ALA A 14 -1.91 -1.53 6.56
N SER A 15 -2.15 -2.76 6.98
CA SER A 15 -3.16 -3.64 6.39
C SER A 15 -3.97 -4.33 7.47
N TYR A 16 -5.17 -4.77 7.10
CA TYR A 16 -6.18 -5.16 8.09
C TYR A 16 -6.82 -6.49 7.75
N LEU A 17 -7.06 -7.32 8.76
CA LEU A 17 -7.94 -8.47 8.67
C LEU A 17 -9.16 -8.23 9.55
N VAL A 18 -10.36 -8.23 8.96
CA VAL A 18 -11.63 -8.13 9.68
C VAL A 18 -12.42 -9.42 9.50
N GLY A 19 -12.84 -10.02 10.61
CA GLY A 19 -13.40 -11.37 10.64
C GLY A 19 -14.75 -11.45 11.34
N CYS A 20 -15.71 -12.13 10.72
CA CYS A 20 -16.95 -12.54 11.38
C CYS A 20 -16.73 -13.86 12.11
N VAL A 21 -16.44 -13.79 13.41
CA VAL A 21 -16.22 -14.98 14.26
C VAL A 21 -17.40 -15.96 14.22
N ALA A 22 -18.63 -15.47 14.00
CA ALA A 22 -19.82 -16.31 13.95
C ALA A 22 -19.91 -17.20 12.69
N THR A 23 -19.47 -16.71 11.52
CA THR A 23 -19.52 -17.46 10.25
C THR A 23 -18.17 -18.01 9.81
N GLY A 24 -17.08 -17.50 10.42
CA GLY A 24 -15.71 -17.79 10.05
C GLY A 24 -15.23 -17.03 8.81
N GLU A 25 -16.02 -16.13 8.21
CA GLU A 25 -15.60 -15.37 7.03
C GLU A 25 -14.74 -14.17 7.40
N ALA A 26 -13.75 -13.85 6.57
CA ALA A 26 -12.88 -12.69 6.75
C ALA A 26 -12.61 -11.93 5.46
N LEU A 27 -12.37 -10.62 5.63
CA LEU A 27 -11.89 -9.68 4.62
C LEU A 27 -10.48 -9.22 4.99
N VAL A 28 -9.59 -9.15 4.00
CA VAL A 28 -8.32 -8.44 4.10
C VAL A 28 -8.36 -7.15 3.28
N VAL A 29 -7.93 -6.04 3.88
CA VAL A 29 -7.84 -4.71 3.25
C VAL A 29 -6.38 -4.36 3.05
N ASP A 30 -6.03 -3.94 1.83
CA ASP A 30 -4.70 -3.50 1.38
C ASP A 30 -3.57 -4.50 1.71
N PRO A 31 -3.72 -5.79 1.33
CA PRO A 31 -2.72 -6.82 1.69
C PRO A 31 -1.35 -6.53 1.08
N ALA A 32 -0.29 -6.72 1.87
CA ALA A 32 1.07 -6.82 1.38
C ALA A 32 1.25 -8.08 0.52
N ARG A 33 2.22 -8.05 -0.41
CA ARG A 33 2.51 -9.19 -1.31
C ARG A 33 2.85 -10.49 -0.58
N ASN A 34 3.56 -10.40 0.55
CA ASN A 34 3.76 -11.56 1.43
C ASN A 34 2.50 -11.84 2.26
N VAL A 35 1.70 -12.79 1.78
CA VAL A 35 0.37 -13.06 2.36
C VAL A 35 0.37 -14.03 3.55
N ILE A 36 1.53 -14.62 3.87
CA ILE A 36 1.65 -15.63 4.93
C ILE A 36 1.17 -15.13 6.31
N PRO A 37 1.44 -13.89 6.75
CA PRO A 37 0.94 -13.39 8.04
C PRO A 37 -0.58 -13.42 8.13
N TYR A 38 -1.30 -13.04 7.07
CA TYR A 38 -2.76 -13.05 7.05
C TYR A 38 -3.31 -14.47 7.12
N LEU A 39 -2.74 -15.39 6.33
CA LEU A 39 -3.16 -16.79 6.32
C LEU A 39 -3.00 -17.45 7.69
N ARG A 40 -1.88 -17.19 8.37
CA ARG A 40 -1.60 -17.72 9.71
C ARG A 40 -2.54 -17.14 10.76
N GLU A 41 -2.80 -15.84 10.72
CA GLU A 41 -3.71 -15.23 11.69
C GLU A 41 -5.15 -15.68 11.45
N ALA A 42 -5.58 -15.82 10.19
CA ALA A 42 -6.88 -16.39 9.86
C ALA A 42 -7.03 -17.82 10.39
N GLU A 43 -6.05 -18.69 10.14
CA GLU A 43 -6.05 -20.08 10.64
C GLU A 43 -6.13 -20.13 12.18
N LYS A 44 -5.28 -19.35 12.85
CA LYS A 44 -5.25 -19.25 14.32
C LYS A 44 -6.59 -18.83 14.92
N GLU A 45 -7.29 -17.91 14.26
CA GLU A 45 -8.57 -17.37 14.73
C GLU A 45 -9.79 -18.16 14.21
N GLY A 46 -9.56 -19.27 13.48
CA GLY A 46 -10.63 -20.11 12.93
C GLY A 46 -11.41 -19.44 11.78
N LEU A 47 -10.75 -18.52 11.06
CA LEU A 47 -11.32 -17.75 9.96
C LEU A 47 -10.85 -18.28 8.59
N ARG A 48 -11.63 -17.99 7.56
CA ARG A 48 -11.32 -18.18 6.14
C ARG A 48 -11.36 -16.82 5.46
N ILE A 49 -10.26 -16.45 4.81
CA ILE A 49 -10.20 -15.24 3.98
C ILE A 49 -10.99 -15.51 2.71
N THR A 50 -12.20 -14.96 2.65
CA THR A 50 -13.14 -15.10 1.52
C THR A 50 -13.24 -13.82 0.69
N HIS A 51 -12.80 -12.69 1.26
CA HIS A 51 -12.84 -11.39 0.62
C HIS A 51 -11.47 -10.72 0.73
N VAL A 52 -11.07 -10.01 -0.32
CA VAL A 52 -9.89 -9.15 -0.33
C VAL A 52 -10.25 -7.85 -1.04
N THR A 53 -9.72 -6.72 -0.61
CA THR A 53 -10.02 -5.44 -1.24
C THR A 53 -8.80 -4.52 -1.22
N GLU A 54 -8.79 -3.57 -2.16
CA GLU A 54 -7.82 -2.47 -2.22
C GLU A 54 -8.55 -1.14 -2.10
N THR A 55 -8.00 -0.22 -1.31
CA THR A 55 -8.47 1.16 -1.23
C THR A 55 -8.12 1.93 -2.51
N HIS A 56 -6.96 1.66 -3.10
CA HIS A 56 -6.48 2.30 -4.32
C HIS A 56 -5.37 1.50 -4.99
N ILE A 57 -5.00 1.86 -6.23
CA ILE A 57 -3.82 1.29 -6.88
C ILE A 57 -2.58 1.84 -6.16
N HIS A 58 -1.93 1.04 -5.33
CA HIS A 58 -0.81 1.48 -4.49
C HIS A 58 0.42 1.93 -5.29
N ALA A 59 1.14 2.92 -4.77
CA ALA A 59 2.31 3.52 -5.40
C ALA A 59 3.63 3.06 -4.77
N ASP A 60 3.62 2.43 -3.61
CA ASP A 60 4.80 2.28 -2.76
C ASP A 60 5.09 0.82 -2.39
N PHE A 61 4.14 -0.08 -2.66
CA PHE A 61 4.33 -1.52 -2.53
C PHE A 61 3.55 -2.29 -3.60
N VAL A 62 3.88 -3.57 -3.79
CA VAL A 62 3.12 -4.47 -4.66
C VAL A 62 1.97 -5.08 -3.87
N SER A 63 0.74 -4.92 -4.37
CA SER A 63 -0.46 -5.49 -3.74
C SER A 63 -0.42 -7.02 -3.70
N GLY A 64 -0.83 -7.57 -2.55
CA GLY A 64 -1.01 -9.00 -2.32
C GLY A 64 -2.41 -9.52 -2.66
N SER A 65 -3.29 -8.72 -3.25
CA SER A 65 -4.68 -9.16 -3.48
C SER A 65 -4.77 -10.40 -4.36
N ARG A 66 -3.98 -10.43 -5.44
CA ARG A 66 -3.90 -11.58 -6.34
C ARG A 66 -3.26 -12.80 -5.67
N GLU A 67 -2.28 -12.58 -4.79
CA GLU A 67 -1.64 -13.65 -4.01
C GLU A 67 -2.63 -14.30 -3.04
N LEU A 68 -3.39 -13.49 -2.29
CA LEU A 68 -4.43 -13.99 -1.40
C LEU A 68 -5.52 -14.72 -2.18
N ALA A 69 -6.02 -14.12 -3.27
CA ALA A 69 -7.05 -14.75 -4.09
C ALA A 69 -6.58 -16.10 -4.67
N ALA A 70 -5.32 -16.18 -5.13
CA ALA A 70 -4.75 -17.43 -5.62
C ALA A 70 -4.59 -18.48 -4.50
N ALA A 71 -4.23 -18.06 -3.29
CA ALA A 71 -4.03 -18.95 -2.15
C ALA A 71 -5.35 -19.45 -1.50
N THR A 72 -6.42 -18.64 -1.54
CA THR A 72 -7.64 -18.92 -0.77
C THR A 72 -8.91 -19.07 -1.62
N GLY A 73 -8.86 -18.66 -2.89
CA GLY A 73 -10.05 -18.53 -3.72
C GLY A 73 -10.93 -17.33 -3.34
N ALA A 74 -10.41 -16.36 -2.57
CA ALA A 74 -11.15 -15.17 -2.19
C ALA A 74 -11.54 -14.31 -3.39
N THR A 75 -12.70 -13.65 -3.26
CA THR A 75 -13.14 -12.63 -4.19
C THR A 75 -12.39 -11.32 -3.92
N ILE A 76 -11.87 -10.69 -4.97
CA ILE A 76 -11.20 -9.39 -4.91
C ILE A 76 -12.21 -8.29 -5.25
N TYR A 77 -12.37 -7.30 -4.38
CA TYR A 77 -13.20 -6.13 -4.59
C TYR A 77 -12.31 -4.94 -4.95
N LEU A 78 -12.49 -4.37 -6.14
CA LEU A 78 -11.62 -3.31 -6.66
C LEU A 78 -12.44 -2.12 -7.16
N SER A 79 -11.90 -0.91 -7.00
CA SER A 79 -12.58 0.31 -7.44
C SER A 79 -12.80 0.38 -8.95
N ASP A 80 -14.01 0.78 -9.34
CA ASP A 80 -14.39 1.20 -10.69
C ASP A 80 -14.65 2.72 -10.78
N MET A 81 -14.12 3.49 -9.83
CA MET A 81 -14.31 4.95 -9.77
C MET A 81 -13.23 5.75 -10.51
N GLY A 82 -12.14 5.11 -10.94
CA GLY A 82 -11.11 5.74 -11.77
C GLY A 82 -11.58 6.07 -13.19
N ASP A 83 -10.85 6.96 -13.85
CA ASP A 83 -11.02 7.21 -15.29
C ASP A 83 -10.45 6.05 -16.13
N ALA A 84 -10.44 6.19 -17.47
CA ALA A 84 -9.91 5.16 -18.37
C ALA A 84 -8.42 4.83 -18.14
N ASN A 85 -7.64 5.75 -17.54
CA ASN A 85 -6.23 5.53 -17.21
C ASN A 85 -6.07 4.82 -15.86
N TRP A 86 -7.09 4.81 -15.00
CA TRP A 86 -7.04 4.23 -13.65
C TRP A 86 -8.05 3.09 -13.47
N LYS A 87 -8.00 2.14 -14.41
CA LYS A 87 -8.67 0.84 -14.32
C LYS A 87 -7.66 -0.29 -14.14
N TYR A 88 -8.01 -1.28 -13.34
CA TYR A 88 -7.26 -2.52 -13.21
C TYR A 88 -7.36 -3.33 -14.51
N ALA A 89 -6.22 -3.73 -15.07
CA ALA A 89 -6.19 -4.45 -16.34
C ALA A 89 -6.68 -5.90 -16.23
N TYR A 90 -6.75 -6.42 -15.00
CA TYR A 90 -7.23 -7.76 -14.66
C TYR A 90 -8.65 -7.73 -14.05
N ALA A 91 -9.40 -6.64 -14.29
CA ALA A 91 -10.76 -6.49 -13.78
C ALA A 91 -11.76 -7.54 -14.32
N ASP A 92 -11.46 -8.15 -15.48
CA ASP A 92 -12.27 -9.20 -16.08
C ASP A 92 -11.97 -10.61 -15.51
N ASP A 93 -11.01 -10.74 -14.58
CA ASP A 93 -10.73 -12.01 -13.91
C ASP A 93 -12.00 -12.48 -13.15
N PRO A 94 -12.35 -13.78 -13.20
CA PRO A 94 -13.64 -14.27 -12.69
C PRO A 94 -13.86 -14.09 -11.19
N ASN A 95 -12.79 -13.90 -10.42
CA ASN A 95 -12.83 -13.69 -8.97
C ASN A 95 -12.72 -12.20 -8.61
N VAL A 96 -12.85 -11.28 -9.57
CA VAL A 96 -12.82 -9.83 -9.34
C VAL A 96 -14.24 -9.26 -9.44
N ILE A 97 -14.61 -8.44 -8.45
CA ILE A 97 -15.82 -7.64 -8.44
C ILE A 97 -15.41 -6.16 -8.44
N LEU A 98 -15.87 -5.45 -9.46
CA LEU A 98 -15.74 -4.01 -9.54
C LEU A 98 -16.80 -3.32 -8.68
N VAL A 99 -16.37 -2.38 -7.83
CA VAL A 99 -17.24 -1.65 -6.90
C VAL A 99 -17.21 -0.14 -7.12
N ARG A 100 -18.32 0.51 -6.82
CA ARG A 100 -18.57 1.95 -6.98
C ARG A 100 -19.06 2.57 -5.67
N ASP A 101 -19.12 3.89 -5.60
CA ASP A 101 -19.66 4.62 -4.44
C ASP A 101 -21.07 4.11 -4.08
N GLY A 102 -21.28 3.80 -2.81
CA GLY A 102 -22.56 3.29 -2.28
C GLY A 102 -22.78 1.79 -2.44
N ASP A 103 -21.92 1.07 -3.18
CA ASP A 103 -21.97 -0.39 -3.19
C ASP A 103 -21.69 -0.94 -1.78
N SER A 104 -22.29 -2.09 -1.47
CA SER A 104 -22.05 -2.76 -0.20
C SER A 104 -22.19 -4.27 -0.31
N TRP A 105 -21.46 -4.97 0.55
CA TRP A 105 -21.55 -6.42 0.70
C TRP A 105 -21.44 -6.80 2.17
N LYS A 106 -21.54 -8.11 2.42
CA LYS A 106 -21.38 -8.69 3.75
C LYS A 106 -20.21 -9.66 3.79
N VAL A 107 -19.49 -9.62 4.92
CA VAL A 107 -18.52 -10.63 5.34
C VAL A 107 -19.12 -11.27 6.59
N GLY A 108 -19.89 -12.35 6.41
CA GLY A 108 -20.81 -12.84 7.46
C GLY A 108 -21.76 -11.75 7.97
N ASN A 109 -21.62 -11.36 9.24
CA ASN A 109 -22.42 -10.30 9.88
C ASN A 109 -21.81 -8.89 9.79
N ILE A 110 -20.69 -8.72 9.08
CA ILE A 110 -20.03 -7.42 8.93
C ILE A 110 -20.49 -6.81 7.62
N LYS A 111 -21.14 -5.65 7.66
CA LYS A 111 -21.45 -4.87 6.44
C LYS A 111 -20.23 -4.03 6.09
N VAL A 112 -19.84 -4.09 4.82
CA VAL A 112 -18.81 -3.24 4.23
C VAL A 112 -19.48 -2.36 3.18
N GLU A 113 -19.33 -1.04 3.30
CA GLU A 113 -19.90 -0.06 2.39
C GLU A 113 -18.80 0.80 1.77
N VAL A 114 -18.88 0.99 0.46
CA VAL A 114 -17.87 1.70 -0.34
C VAL A 114 -18.16 3.19 -0.36
N LEU A 115 -17.15 3.98 -0.06
CA LEU A 115 -17.16 5.43 -0.19
C LEU A 115 -16.10 5.83 -1.22
N HIS A 116 -16.49 6.49 -2.31
CA HIS A 116 -15.53 7.09 -3.24
C HIS A 116 -14.90 8.31 -2.58
N THR A 117 -13.59 8.28 -2.44
CA THR A 117 -12.79 9.25 -1.68
C THR A 117 -11.61 9.76 -2.52
N PRO A 118 -11.87 10.35 -3.70
CA PRO A 118 -10.81 10.78 -4.59
C PRO A 118 -9.99 11.91 -3.97
N GLY A 119 -8.72 11.93 -4.33
CA GLY A 119 -7.80 13.00 -4.00
C GLY A 119 -6.36 12.51 -4.02
N HIS A 120 -6.05 11.50 -3.20
CA HIS A 120 -4.78 10.75 -3.31
C HIS A 120 -4.63 10.09 -4.69
N THR A 121 -5.67 9.36 -5.11
CA THR A 121 -5.82 8.87 -6.48
C THR A 121 -7.26 9.07 -6.97
N PRO A 122 -7.51 9.12 -8.29
CA PRO A 122 -8.86 9.29 -8.85
C PRO A 122 -9.82 8.16 -8.50
N GLU A 123 -9.31 6.93 -8.45
CA GLU A 123 -10.08 5.72 -8.13
C GLU A 123 -10.24 5.45 -6.64
N HIS A 124 -9.57 6.20 -5.76
CA HIS A 124 -9.50 5.89 -4.33
C HIS A 124 -10.88 5.69 -3.70
N ILE A 125 -11.04 4.58 -2.97
CA ILE A 125 -12.23 4.24 -2.20
C ILE A 125 -11.85 3.93 -0.74
N ALA A 126 -12.75 4.26 0.17
CA ALA A 126 -12.69 3.91 1.57
C ALA A 126 -13.81 2.92 1.93
N PHE A 127 -13.63 2.16 3.01
CA PHE A 127 -14.59 1.13 3.41
C PHE A 127 -15.16 1.41 4.80
N MET A 128 -16.43 1.79 4.85
CA MET A 128 -17.19 1.97 6.07
C MET A 128 -17.66 0.61 6.61
N ILE A 129 -17.37 0.34 7.88
CA ILE A 129 -17.60 -0.97 8.49
C ILE A 129 -18.68 -0.88 9.56
N THR A 130 -19.67 -1.78 9.48
CA THR A 130 -20.71 -1.94 10.50
C THR A 130 -20.75 -3.39 11.01
N ASP A 131 -20.56 -3.61 12.31
CA ASP A 131 -20.81 -4.92 12.93
C ASP A 131 -22.31 -5.10 13.19
N THR A 132 -23.03 -5.59 12.18
CA THR A 132 -24.49 -5.72 12.21
C THR A 132 -25.01 -6.77 13.20
N ALA A 133 -24.12 -7.55 13.82
CA ALA A 133 -24.49 -8.43 14.92
C ALA A 133 -24.77 -7.67 16.23
N GLY A 134 -24.18 -6.48 16.40
CA GLY A 134 -24.25 -5.71 17.65
C GLY A 134 -24.67 -4.25 17.50
N ALA A 135 -24.68 -3.69 16.29
CA ALA A 135 -25.01 -2.29 16.06
C ALA A 135 -25.72 -2.06 14.71
N ASP A 136 -26.53 -1.01 14.64
CA ASP A 136 -27.16 -0.49 13.42
C ASP A 136 -26.39 0.70 12.80
N LYS A 137 -25.31 1.12 13.45
CA LYS A 137 -24.44 2.23 13.07
C LYS A 137 -23.01 1.76 12.80
N PRO A 138 -22.29 2.42 11.88
CA PRO A 138 -20.91 2.06 11.58
C PRO A 138 -19.97 2.18 12.78
N MET A 139 -18.89 1.41 12.77
CA MET A 139 -17.85 1.43 13.80
C MET A 139 -16.66 2.30 13.39
N GLY A 140 -16.28 2.22 12.12
CA GLY A 140 -15.09 2.89 11.61
C GLY A 140 -14.94 2.76 10.11
N VAL A 141 -13.88 3.36 9.59
CA VAL A 141 -13.61 3.48 8.17
C VAL A 141 -12.16 3.08 7.91
N PHE A 142 -11.95 2.12 7.01
CA PHE A 142 -10.65 1.92 6.39
C PHE A 142 -10.44 3.02 5.36
N THR A 143 -9.56 3.97 5.67
CA THR A 143 -9.41 5.21 4.91
C THR A 143 -8.31 5.15 3.86
N GLY A 144 -7.53 4.06 3.79
CA GLY A 144 -6.41 3.96 2.87
C GLY A 144 -5.52 5.19 2.97
N ASP A 145 -5.18 5.77 1.83
CA ASP A 145 -4.34 6.96 1.74
C ASP A 145 -5.13 8.25 1.59
N PHE A 146 -6.45 8.22 1.78
CA PHE A 146 -7.25 9.45 1.84
C PHE A 146 -6.99 10.22 3.14
N LEU A 147 -7.17 9.57 4.31
CA LEU A 147 -7.08 10.21 5.63
C LEU A 147 -6.16 9.40 6.54
N PHE A 148 -5.11 10.06 7.04
CA PHE A 148 -4.15 9.54 8.00
C PHE A 148 -4.41 10.07 9.41
N VAL A 149 -3.60 9.61 10.38
CA VAL A 149 -3.54 10.24 11.71
C VAL A 149 -2.78 11.55 11.58
N GLY A 150 -3.49 12.68 11.67
CA GLY A 150 -2.93 14.02 11.66
C GLY A 150 -2.64 14.62 10.28
N ASP A 151 -2.89 13.90 9.18
CA ASP A 151 -2.64 14.37 7.81
C ASP A 151 -3.59 13.73 6.78
N VAL A 152 -3.43 14.07 5.51
CA VAL A 152 -4.15 13.48 4.37
C VAL A 152 -3.20 13.07 3.24
N GLY A 153 -3.66 12.21 2.34
CA GLY A 153 -2.91 11.79 1.16
C GLY A 153 -2.47 12.93 0.25
N ARG A 154 -1.27 12.80 -0.31
CA ARG A 154 -0.77 13.71 -1.33
C ARG A 154 -1.42 13.42 -2.71
N PRO A 155 -1.77 14.45 -3.50
CA PRO A 155 -2.46 14.30 -4.80
C PRO A 155 -1.53 14.33 -6.03
N ASP A 156 -0.24 14.53 -5.85
CA ASP A 156 0.73 14.87 -6.90
C ASP A 156 1.50 13.68 -7.48
N LEU A 157 1.33 12.47 -6.93
CA LEU A 157 2.04 11.27 -7.40
C LEU A 157 1.80 10.97 -8.88
N LEU A 158 0.59 11.22 -9.38
CA LEU A 158 0.27 10.98 -10.79
C LEU A 158 1.04 11.92 -11.73
N GLU A 159 1.29 13.14 -11.29
CA GLU A 159 2.01 14.14 -12.07
C GLU A 159 3.52 13.92 -11.98
N GLU A 160 4.03 13.83 -10.76
CA GLU A 160 5.47 13.82 -10.47
C GLU A 160 6.10 12.46 -10.79
N ALA A 161 5.42 11.34 -10.53
CA ALA A 161 5.95 10.00 -10.79
C ALA A 161 5.45 9.41 -12.12
N ALA A 162 4.17 9.58 -12.46
CA ALA A 162 3.56 8.95 -13.64
C ALA A 162 3.44 9.88 -14.87
N GLY A 163 3.87 11.14 -14.77
CA GLY A 163 3.98 12.07 -15.90
C GLY A 163 2.66 12.68 -16.39
N TYR A 164 1.56 12.50 -15.65
CA TYR A 164 0.25 13.06 -16.00
C TYR A 164 0.15 14.53 -15.56
N LYS A 165 0.50 15.44 -16.47
CA LYS A 165 0.48 16.90 -16.21
C LYS A 165 -0.90 17.41 -15.82
N GLY A 166 -0.95 18.31 -14.84
CA GLY A 166 -2.18 19.00 -14.42
C GLY A 166 -3.10 18.15 -13.55
N THR A 167 -2.61 17.04 -13.00
CA THR A 167 -3.43 16.15 -12.16
C THR A 167 -3.37 16.55 -10.69
N LYS A 168 -2.27 17.16 -10.22
CA LYS A 168 -2.10 17.45 -8.78
C LYS A 168 -3.10 18.47 -8.23
N GLU A 169 -3.42 19.51 -9.01
CA GLU A 169 -4.40 20.52 -8.59
C GLU A 169 -5.82 19.94 -8.59
N VAL A 170 -6.16 19.12 -9.59
CA VAL A 170 -7.46 18.42 -9.64
C VAL A 170 -7.62 17.48 -8.46
N GLY A 171 -6.59 16.68 -8.17
CA GLY A 171 -6.55 15.78 -7.01
C GLY A 171 -6.67 16.54 -5.70
N ALA A 172 -6.00 17.69 -5.55
CA ALA A 172 -6.10 18.52 -4.35
C ALA A 172 -7.53 19.08 -4.12
N ARG A 173 -8.23 19.49 -5.19
CA ARG A 173 -9.62 19.94 -5.11
C ARG A 173 -10.58 18.78 -4.78
N GLN A 174 -10.35 17.61 -5.37
CA GLN A 174 -11.09 16.40 -5.02
C GLN A 174 -10.89 16.01 -3.55
N GLN A 175 -9.64 16.06 -3.06
CA GLN A 175 -9.30 15.80 -1.67
C GLN A 175 -10.06 16.75 -0.72
N PHE A 176 -10.13 18.05 -1.03
CA PHE A 176 -10.92 19.02 -0.27
C PHE A 176 -12.39 18.63 -0.19
N GLN A 177 -13.02 18.28 -1.32
CA GLN A 177 -14.42 17.85 -1.37
C GLN A 177 -14.66 16.56 -0.57
N THR A 178 -13.70 15.63 -0.60
CA THR A 178 -13.77 14.41 0.21
C THR A 178 -13.65 14.72 1.71
N VAL A 179 -12.77 15.63 2.11
CA VAL A 179 -12.68 16.11 3.50
C VAL A 179 -13.99 16.77 3.95
N GLU A 180 -14.60 17.62 3.13
CA GLU A 180 -15.90 18.25 3.43
C GLU A 180 -17.02 17.21 3.63
N ARG A 181 -17.05 16.13 2.83
CA ARG A 181 -17.98 15.01 3.05
C ARG A 181 -17.73 14.32 4.39
N PHE A 182 -16.45 14.08 4.75
CA PHE A 182 -16.09 13.46 6.03
C PHE A 182 -16.40 14.36 7.23
N LYS A 183 -16.39 15.70 7.09
CA LYS A 183 -16.84 16.62 8.15
C LYS A 183 -18.29 16.36 8.60
N ALA A 184 -19.14 15.85 7.71
CA ALA A 184 -20.54 15.55 8.01
C ALA A 184 -20.78 14.17 8.67
N LEU A 185 -19.76 13.29 8.71
CA LEU A 185 -19.89 11.95 9.28
C LEU A 185 -19.76 11.95 10.82
N PRO A 186 -20.24 10.92 11.53
CA PRO A 186 -20.20 10.90 13.00
C PRO A 186 -18.79 10.89 13.60
N ASP A 187 -18.59 11.68 14.66
CA ASP A 187 -17.27 11.85 15.31
C ASP A 187 -16.71 10.58 15.96
N TYR A 188 -17.58 9.61 16.32
CA TYR A 188 -17.17 8.37 16.98
C TYR A 188 -16.49 7.38 16.03
N LEU A 189 -16.52 7.61 14.71
CA LEU A 189 -15.96 6.68 13.74
C LEU A 189 -14.46 6.51 13.98
N GLN A 190 -14.03 5.26 14.13
CA GLN A 190 -12.61 4.92 14.09
C GLN A 190 -12.08 5.12 12.67
N ILE A 191 -10.84 5.55 12.56
CA ILE A 191 -10.14 5.77 11.30
C ILE A 191 -8.92 4.84 11.27
N TRP A 192 -8.89 4.01 10.23
CA TRP A 192 -7.90 2.97 9.99
C TRP A 192 -7.18 3.25 8.65
N PRO A 193 -6.06 3.99 8.69
CA PRO A 193 -5.34 4.42 7.48
C PRO A 193 -4.53 3.32 6.81
N GLY A 194 -4.17 3.51 5.54
CA GLY A 194 -3.26 2.61 4.81
C GLY A 194 -1.78 2.80 5.16
N HIS A 195 -1.41 3.93 5.77
CA HIS A 195 -0.02 4.26 6.14
C HIS A 195 0.09 5.00 7.48
N GLY A 196 1.30 4.96 8.06
CA GLY A 196 1.68 5.68 9.27
C GLY A 196 2.99 6.46 9.14
N ALA A 197 3.55 6.87 10.28
CA ALA A 197 4.79 7.65 10.34
C ALA A 197 5.94 7.00 9.54
N GLY A 198 6.56 7.80 8.66
CA GLY A 198 7.68 7.38 7.81
C GLY A 198 7.31 7.14 6.34
N SER A 199 6.02 7.06 5.99
CA SER A 199 5.59 6.91 4.59
C SER A 199 5.81 8.19 3.77
N ALA A 200 6.16 8.02 2.49
CA ALA A 200 6.27 9.10 1.50
C ALA A 200 4.93 9.50 0.85
N CYS A 201 3.83 8.83 1.23
CA CYS A 201 2.47 9.09 0.74
C CYS A 201 1.77 10.30 1.40
N GLY A 202 2.37 10.89 2.45
CA GLY A 202 1.92 12.15 3.04
C GLY A 202 3.06 12.93 3.69
N LYS A 203 2.75 14.06 4.33
CA LYS A 203 3.77 15.02 4.79
C LYS A 203 4.25 14.72 6.21
N ALA A 204 3.31 14.43 7.12
CA ALA A 204 3.59 14.32 8.54
C ALA A 204 2.64 13.33 9.23
N LEU A 205 2.70 12.06 8.84
CA LEU A 205 1.84 11.03 9.42
C LEU A 205 2.20 10.76 10.88
N GLY A 206 1.18 10.61 11.72
CA GLY A 206 1.33 10.25 13.13
C GLY A 206 1.85 8.82 13.32
N ALA A 207 2.59 8.60 14.41
CA ALA A 207 3.10 7.28 14.81
C ALA A 207 2.08 6.42 15.57
N ILE A 208 0.87 6.94 15.79
CA ILE A 208 -0.24 6.20 16.41
C ILE A 208 -0.99 5.46 15.29
N PRO A 209 -1.32 4.16 15.44
CA PRO A 209 -1.80 3.31 14.35
C PRO A 209 -3.26 3.59 13.91
N SER A 210 -4.01 4.38 14.67
CA SER A 210 -5.41 4.69 14.38
C SER A 210 -5.85 5.96 15.12
N THR A 211 -6.93 6.58 14.66
CA THR A 211 -7.53 7.79 15.27
C THR A 211 -9.06 7.71 15.25
N THR A 212 -9.75 8.78 15.65
CA THR A 212 -11.19 8.94 15.43
C THR A 212 -11.46 10.14 14.54
N LEU A 213 -12.55 10.09 13.78
CA LEU A 213 -12.93 11.19 12.93
C LEU A 213 -13.16 12.49 13.73
N GLY A 214 -13.71 12.39 14.94
CA GLY A 214 -13.86 13.54 15.84
C GLY A 214 -12.53 14.18 16.22
N TYR A 215 -11.49 13.38 16.48
CA TYR A 215 -10.16 13.91 16.78
C TYR A 215 -9.56 14.59 15.55
N GLU A 216 -9.66 13.98 14.37
CA GLU A 216 -9.15 14.57 13.13
C GLU A 216 -9.88 15.88 12.78
N LYS A 217 -11.21 15.97 12.97
CA LYS A 217 -11.95 17.23 12.79
C LYS A 217 -11.44 18.37 13.68
N LEU A 218 -10.98 18.06 14.89
CA LEU A 218 -10.49 19.06 15.84
C LEU A 218 -9.04 19.47 15.57
N PHE A 219 -8.19 18.54 15.14
CA PHE A 219 -6.73 18.73 15.18
C PHE A 219 -6.01 18.49 13.86
N ASN A 220 -6.61 17.79 12.89
CA ASN A 220 -5.99 17.59 11.57
C ASN A 220 -6.07 18.89 10.77
N PRO A 221 -4.94 19.46 10.30
CA PRO A 221 -4.92 20.70 9.54
C PRO A 221 -5.83 20.67 8.31
N ALA A 222 -5.95 19.52 7.64
CA ALA A 222 -6.79 19.33 6.46
C ALA A 222 -8.27 19.68 6.74
N PHE A 223 -8.74 19.47 7.97
CA PHE A 223 -10.12 19.74 8.39
C PHE A 223 -10.35 21.20 8.81
N GLN A 224 -9.30 22.02 8.93
CA GLN A 224 -9.42 23.39 9.44
C GLN A 224 -9.64 24.45 8.34
N PHE A 225 -9.45 24.08 7.08
CA PHE A 225 -9.64 25.01 5.97
C PHE A 225 -11.13 25.24 5.67
N GLY A 226 -11.53 26.51 5.56
CA GLY A 226 -12.87 26.94 5.12
C GLY A 226 -12.92 27.41 3.66
N GLN A 227 -11.78 27.45 2.96
CA GLN A 227 -11.67 27.85 1.55
C GLN A 227 -10.84 26.82 0.79
N GLU A 228 -11.38 26.30 -0.33
CA GLU A 228 -10.73 25.29 -1.17
C GLU A 228 -9.35 25.75 -1.67
N SER A 229 -9.22 27.02 -2.10
CA SER A 229 -7.95 27.55 -2.62
C SER A 229 -6.82 27.54 -1.58
N ALA A 230 -7.13 27.85 -0.32
CA ALA A 230 -6.16 27.80 0.78
C ALA A 230 -5.76 26.36 1.11
N PHE A 231 -6.72 25.42 1.06
CA PHE A 231 -6.44 24.00 1.22
C PHE A 231 -5.53 23.47 0.11
N VAL A 232 -5.82 23.79 -1.16
CA VAL A 232 -5.01 23.35 -2.30
C VAL A 232 -3.58 23.87 -2.19
N ALA A 233 -3.42 25.17 -1.89
CA ALA A 233 -2.10 25.76 -1.70
C ALA A 233 -1.33 25.08 -0.56
N TRP A 234 -1.98 24.83 0.58
CA TRP A 234 -1.38 24.10 1.69
C TRP A 234 -1.00 22.68 1.28
N LEU A 235 -1.90 21.92 0.64
CA LEU A 235 -1.69 20.51 0.31
C LEU A 235 -0.56 20.31 -0.70
N LEU A 236 -0.39 21.21 -1.66
CA LEU A 236 0.68 21.11 -2.66
C LEU A 236 2.04 21.65 -2.18
N ASP A 237 2.07 22.42 -1.09
CA ASP A 237 3.32 22.95 -0.53
C ASP A 237 4.09 21.89 0.29
N GLY A 238 5.41 21.87 0.17
CA GLY A 238 6.28 21.04 1.03
C GLY A 238 6.11 19.51 0.90
N GLN A 239 5.60 19.01 -0.23
CA GLN A 239 5.54 17.57 -0.49
C GLN A 239 6.96 16.99 -0.72
N PRO A 240 7.29 15.80 -0.18
CA PRO A 240 8.59 15.18 -0.40
C PRO A 240 8.73 14.73 -1.86
N GLU A 241 9.96 14.61 -2.37
CA GLU A 241 10.20 14.06 -3.70
C GLU A 241 9.69 12.60 -3.76
N PRO A 242 8.82 12.24 -4.72
CA PRO A 242 8.33 10.88 -4.81
C PRO A 242 9.46 9.94 -5.26
N PRO A 243 9.61 8.77 -4.64
CA PRO A 243 10.56 7.76 -5.10
C PRO A 243 10.32 7.35 -6.55
N LYS A 244 11.41 7.18 -7.32
CA LYS A 244 11.34 6.79 -8.73
C LYS A 244 10.54 5.51 -8.98
N TYR A 245 10.60 4.55 -8.05
CA TYR A 245 9.86 3.30 -8.19
C TYR A 245 8.34 3.44 -8.06
N PHE A 246 7.82 4.59 -7.63
CA PHE A 246 6.38 4.74 -7.46
C PHE A 246 5.60 4.58 -8.77
N ALA A 247 6.17 5.08 -9.87
CA ALA A 247 5.63 4.87 -11.21
C ALA A 247 5.57 3.38 -11.56
N GLN A 248 6.59 2.62 -11.17
CA GLN A 248 6.67 1.18 -11.40
C GLN A 248 5.63 0.42 -10.57
N MET A 249 5.41 0.77 -9.31
CA MET A 249 4.38 0.14 -8.49
C MET A 249 2.98 0.42 -9.03
N LYS A 250 2.66 1.67 -9.38
CA LYS A 250 1.38 2.01 -10.03
C LYS A 250 1.17 1.18 -11.29
N LYS A 251 2.20 1.00 -12.12
CA LYS A 251 2.16 0.14 -13.32
C LYS A 251 1.90 -1.32 -12.96
N ILE A 252 2.66 -1.90 -12.03
CA ILE A 252 2.55 -3.30 -11.62
C ILE A 252 1.17 -3.58 -11.03
N ASN A 253 0.71 -2.77 -10.08
CA ASN A 253 -0.56 -2.95 -9.37
C ASN A 253 -1.76 -2.74 -10.31
N LYS A 254 -1.65 -1.81 -11.27
CA LYS A 254 -2.67 -1.63 -12.30
C LYS A 254 -2.74 -2.83 -13.27
N LEU A 255 -1.60 -3.31 -13.73
CA LEU A 255 -1.53 -4.41 -14.72
C LEU A 255 -1.83 -5.78 -14.09
N GLY A 256 -1.66 -5.90 -12.77
CA GLY A 256 -1.79 -7.15 -12.03
C GLY A 256 -0.42 -7.78 -11.81
N PRO A 257 0.11 -7.77 -10.57
CA PRO A 257 1.41 -8.37 -10.29
C PRO A 257 1.39 -9.88 -10.57
N PRO A 258 2.44 -10.45 -11.17
CA PRO A 258 2.56 -11.90 -11.30
C PRO A 258 2.60 -12.55 -9.91
N LEU A 259 2.15 -13.80 -9.80
CA LEU A 259 2.24 -14.53 -8.53
C LEU A 259 3.71 -14.85 -8.20
N ILE A 260 4.10 -14.79 -6.92
CA ILE A 260 5.47 -15.05 -6.47
C ILE A 260 5.93 -16.45 -6.89
N ASN A 261 5.02 -17.43 -6.88
CA ASN A 261 5.31 -18.81 -7.28
C ASN A 261 5.54 -18.98 -8.79
N THR A 262 5.20 -17.98 -9.62
CA THR A 262 5.52 -17.97 -11.06
C THR A 262 6.78 -17.19 -11.38
N LEU A 263 7.36 -16.48 -10.41
CA LEU A 263 8.63 -15.77 -10.59
C LEU A 263 9.79 -16.78 -10.72
N PRO A 264 10.80 -16.48 -11.56
CA PRO A 264 12.01 -17.29 -11.64
C PRO A 264 12.65 -17.47 -10.26
N THR A 265 13.20 -18.66 -9.99
CA THR A 265 14.07 -18.85 -8.82
C THR A 265 15.37 -18.09 -9.07
N PRO A 266 15.89 -17.30 -8.12
CA PRO A 266 17.18 -16.63 -8.31
C PRO A 266 18.28 -17.65 -8.55
N MET A 267 19.21 -17.31 -9.43
CA MET A 267 20.36 -18.16 -9.71
C MET A 267 21.51 -17.76 -8.78
N ASN A 268 22.10 -18.75 -8.12
CA ASN A 268 23.34 -18.57 -7.38
C ASN A 268 24.53 -18.66 -8.33
N PHE A 269 25.37 -17.64 -8.31
CA PHE A 269 26.52 -17.51 -9.20
C PHE A 269 27.83 -17.71 -8.46
N ASP A 270 28.85 -18.17 -9.19
CA ASP A 270 30.21 -18.21 -8.67
C ASP A 270 30.92 -16.85 -8.85
N ARG A 271 32.17 -16.77 -8.40
CA ARG A 271 32.96 -15.54 -8.52
C ARG A 271 33.20 -15.15 -9.99
N ARG A 272 33.33 -16.12 -10.90
CA ARG A 272 33.67 -15.84 -12.29
C ARG A 272 32.54 -15.10 -12.98
N THR A 273 31.29 -15.51 -12.74
CA THR A 273 30.13 -14.79 -13.30
C THR A 273 30.02 -13.36 -12.77
N LEU A 274 30.45 -13.10 -11.53
CA LEU A 274 30.43 -11.73 -10.99
C LEU A 274 31.36 -10.79 -11.78
N ASP A 275 32.54 -11.25 -12.19
CA ASP A 275 33.48 -10.43 -12.96
C ASP A 275 32.90 -10.13 -14.36
N ASP A 276 32.30 -11.12 -15.03
CA ASP A 276 31.61 -10.94 -16.33
C ASP A 276 30.46 -9.90 -16.21
N VAL A 277 29.65 -9.99 -15.16
CA VAL A 277 28.53 -9.04 -14.92
C VAL A 277 29.04 -7.62 -14.69
N ILE A 278 30.19 -7.44 -14.04
CA ILE A 278 30.80 -6.11 -13.83
C ILE A 278 31.31 -5.54 -15.15
N GLU A 279 31.99 -6.35 -15.97
CA GLU A 279 32.50 -5.94 -17.29
C GLU A 279 31.35 -5.51 -18.23
N ASP A 280 30.22 -6.21 -18.17
CA ASP A 280 29.00 -5.88 -18.92
C ASP A 280 28.20 -4.71 -18.32
N GLY A 281 28.68 -4.10 -17.22
CA GLY A 281 28.07 -2.95 -16.57
C GLY A 281 26.76 -3.26 -15.83
N GLY A 282 26.60 -4.49 -15.33
CA GLY A 282 25.45 -4.93 -14.54
C GLY A 282 25.25 -4.12 -13.25
N GLN A 283 24.00 -3.99 -12.80
CA GLN A 283 23.69 -3.38 -11.50
C GLN A 283 23.85 -4.41 -10.39
N ILE A 284 24.84 -4.20 -9.52
CA ILE A 284 25.16 -5.14 -8.44
C ILE A 284 25.06 -4.41 -7.11
N PHE A 285 24.20 -4.91 -6.22
CA PHE A 285 23.98 -4.36 -4.90
C PHE A 285 24.62 -5.24 -3.83
N ASP A 286 25.56 -4.67 -3.07
CA ASP A 286 26.17 -5.34 -1.93
C ASP A 286 25.34 -5.08 -0.67
N LEU A 287 24.72 -6.13 -0.13
CA LEU A 287 23.76 -6.03 0.96
C LEU A 287 24.41 -6.13 2.35
N ARG A 288 25.74 -6.30 2.40
CA ARG A 288 26.51 -6.34 3.65
C ARG A 288 26.44 -5.03 4.40
N ASN A 289 26.71 -5.07 5.70
CA ASN A 289 26.76 -3.86 6.50
C ASN A 289 27.88 -2.92 6.04
N ARG A 290 27.71 -1.62 6.34
CA ARG A 290 28.64 -0.57 5.89
C ARG A 290 30.09 -0.83 6.30
N GLY A 291 30.31 -1.38 7.50
CA GLY A 291 31.66 -1.68 8.01
C GLY A 291 32.37 -2.74 7.18
N GLN A 292 31.66 -3.81 6.82
CA GLN A 292 32.17 -4.87 5.92
C GLN A 292 32.48 -4.32 4.53
N PHE A 293 31.58 -3.49 3.98
CA PHE A 293 31.77 -2.88 2.67
C PHE A 293 32.98 -1.92 2.62
N ILE A 294 33.13 -1.06 3.62
CA ILE A 294 34.26 -0.12 3.72
C ILE A 294 35.60 -0.87 3.86
N SER A 295 35.62 -1.95 4.64
CA SER A 295 36.83 -2.72 4.87
C SER A 295 37.32 -3.41 3.60
N ASN A 296 36.40 -4.01 2.83
CA ASN A 296 36.70 -4.59 1.53
C ASN A 296 35.40 -4.83 0.72
N HIS A 297 35.36 -4.32 -0.51
CA HIS A 297 34.24 -4.52 -1.43
C HIS A 297 34.73 -4.73 -2.86
N VAL A 298 33.83 -5.22 -3.69
CA VAL A 298 34.10 -5.41 -5.13
C VAL A 298 33.86 -4.07 -5.85
N PRO A 299 34.86 -3.52 -6.56
CA PRO A 299 34.67 -2.28 -7.33
C PRO A 299 33.51 -2.41 -8.33
N GLY A 300 32.74 -1.33 -8.50
CA GLY A 300 31.56 -1.30 -9.37
C GLY A 300 30.25 -1.72 -8.69
N THR A 301 30.30 -2.20 -7.44
CA THR A 301 29.09 -2.51 -6.65
C THR A 301 28.59 -1.30 -5.86
N ILE A 302 27.29 -1.29 -5.55
CA ILE A 302 26.63 -0.26 -4.73
C ILE A 302 26.23 -0.88 -3.40
N ASN A 303 26.66 -0.30 -2.27
CA ASN A 303 26.26 -0.80 -0.95
C ASN A 303 24.85 -0.36 -0.58
N VAL A 304 23.97 -1.31 -0.33
CA VAL A 304 22.63 -1.07 0.22
C VAL A 304 22.40 -2.08 1.34
N PRO A 305 22.85 -1.77 2.58
CA PRO A 305 22.79 -2.74 3.67
C PRO A 305 21.37 -3.20 3.96
N SER A 306 21.17 -4.52 4.07
CA SER A 306 19.85 -5.11 4.32
C SER A 306 19.42 -5.12 5.78
N ASP A 307 20.34 -4.77 6.69
CA ASP A 307 20.16 -4.74 8.14
C ASP A 307 19.51 -3.46 8.68
N ASN A 308 19.05 -2.56 7.79
CA ASN A 308 18.36 -1.32 8.15
C ASN A 308 16.97 -1.22 7.53
N ASN A 309 16.12 -0.37 8.12
CA ASN A 309 14.73 -0.17 7.69
C ASN A 309 14.61 0.55 6.34
N SER A 310 15.65 1.25 5.90
CA SER A 310 15.67 1.96 4.61
C SER A 310 16.11 1.07 3.44
N PHE A 311 16.37 -0.22 3.67
CA PHE A 311 16.84 -1.17 2.65
C PHE A 311 15.95 -1.16 1.40
N VAL A 312 14.64 -1.40 1.57
CA VAL A 312 13.68 -1.47 0.47
C VAL A 312 13.51 -0.11 -0.21
N THR A 313 13.57 0.98 0.56
CA THR A 313 13.51 2.35 0.02
C THR A 313 14.68 2.61 -0.91
N TYR A 314 15.91 2.36 -0.47
CA TYR A 314 17.11 2.58 -1.29
C TYR A 314 17.17 1.66 -2.50
N MET A 315 16.79 0.39 -2.34
CA MET A 315 16.67 -0.53 -3.49
C MET A 315 15.67 0.03 -4.51
N GLY A 316 14.50 0.48 -4.07
CA GLY A 316 13.51 1.11 -4.94
C GLY A 316 14.03 2.35 -5.68
N TRP A 317 14.84 3.18 -5.03
CA TRP A 317 15.44 4.36 -5.67
C TRP A 317 16.50 4.05 -6.73
N LEU A 318 17.26 2.98 -6.53
CA LEU A 318 18.49 2.72 -7.28
C LEU A 318 18.34 1.66 -8.37
N VAL A 319 17.40 0.73 -8.22
CA VAL A 319 17.18 -0.35 -9.19
C VAL A 319 16.65 0.20 -10.50
N ASP A 320 17.28 -0.22 -11.59
CA ASP A 320 16.70 -0.17 -12.93
C ASP A 320 15.83 -1.42 -13.14
N TYR A 321 14.51 -1.24 -13.16
CA TYR A 321 13.54 -2.33 -13.24
C TYR A 321 13.49 -3.03 -14.60
N ASP A 322 14.13 -2.48 -15.63
CA ASP A 322 14.19 -3.08 -16.97
C ASP A 322 15.44 -3.95 -17.19
N ARG A 323 16.33 -4.03 -16.19
CA ARG A 323 17.59 -4.79 -16.26
C ARG A 323 17.66 -5.83 -15.15
N PRO A 324 18.40 -6.96 -15.35
CA PRO A 324 18.65 -7.91 -14.27
C PRO A 324 19.30 -7.25 -13.06
N VAL A 325 18.90 -7.69 -11.86
CA VAL A 325 19.45 -7.22 -10.58
C VAL A 325 20.28 -8.34 -9.97
N TYR A 326 21.51 -8.01 -9.60
CA TYR A 326 22.42 -8.93 -8.90
C TYR A 326 22.63 -8.43 -7.47
N VAL A 327 22.63 -9.35 -6.51
CA VAL A 327 22.83 -9.00 -5.09
C VAL A 327 23.97 -9.83 -4.49
N LEU A 328 24.81 -9.20 -3.69
CA LEU A 328 25.77 -9.88 -2.82
C LEU A 328 25.17 -9.96 -1.43
N LEU A 329 24.81 -11.17 -1.00
CA LEU A 329 24.19 -11.40 0.30
C LEU A 329 25.22 -11.34 1.44
N PRO A 330 24.82 -10.93 2.66
CA PRO A 330 25.68 -11.03 3.84
C PRO A 330 25.99 -12.48 4.20
N SER A 331 24.98 -13.35 4.09
CA SER A 331 25.07 -14.81 4.17
C SER A 331 24.07 -15.45 3.20
N ILE A 332 24.33 -16.69 2.76
CA ILE A 332 23.35 -17.48 2.01
C ILE A 332 22.08 -17.74 2.82
N ASP A 333 22.19 -17.78 4.15
CA ASP A 333 21.05 -17.97 5.06
C ASP A 333 20.06 -16.79 5.01
N ASP A 334 20.50 -15.61 4.57
CA ASP A 334 19.66 -14.42 4.45
C ASP A 334 18.80 -14.42 3.18
N GLU A 335 19.08 -15.31 2.22
CA GLU A 335 18.46 -15.32 0.88
C GLU A 335 16.93 -15.23 0.97
N ARG A 336 16.31 -16.05 1.83
CA ARG A 336 14.86 -16.10 1.97
C ARG A 336 14.27 -14.80 2.49
N ALA A 337 14.92 -14.16 3.45
CA ALA A 337 14.46 -12.90 4.02
C ALA A 337 14.63 -11.76 3.01
N ILE A 338 15.76 -11.71 2.30
CA ILE A 338 16.01 -10.72 1.25
C ILE A 338 15.01 -10.87 0.10
N LEU A 339 14.74 -12.09 -0.36
CA LEU A 339 13.77 -12.31 -1.43
C LEU A 339 12.35 -11.94 -1.01
N ARG A 340 11.97 -12.14 0.25
CA ARG A 340 10.67 -11.68 0.76
C ARG A 340 10.57 -10.16 0.70
N ASP A 341 11.65 -9.44 1.01
CA ASP A 341 11.64 -7.99 1.06
C ASP A 341 11.79 -7.35 -0.34
N LEU A 342 12.41 -8.05 -1.30
CA LEU A 342 12.62 -7.58 -2.68
C LEU A 342 11.53 -8.02 -3.67
N ARG A 343 10.65 -8.95 -3.31
CA ARG A 343 9.60 -9.49 -4.19
C ARG A 343 8.23 -8.95 -3.85
#